data_AF-A0A1B9Y7N1-F1
#
_entry.id   AF-A0A1B9Y7N1-F1
#
_cell.length_a   1.000
_cell.length_b   1.000
_cell.length_c   1.000
_cell.angle_alpha   90.00
_cell.angle_beta   90.00
_cell.angle_gamma   90.00
#
_symmetry.space_group_name_H-M   'P 1'
#
loop_
_entity.id
_entity.type
_entity.pdbx_description
1 polymer ?
#
loop_
_entity_poly.entity_id
_entity_poly.type
_entity_poly.pdbx_seq_one_letter_code
_entity_poly.pdbx_strand_id
1 'polypeptide(L)'
;MLKSYTIIEQGCRNSKGSSSVHIKYNDKIYYIRLANKECSKYPVGSEVKLSYNEQFDYFYKPDGLKRDRNRLLFLAIIFILSITPWKKIIKIKV
;
A
#
# COMPACT_ATOMS: atom_id res chain seq x y z
N MET A 1 11.57 -9.31 9.93
CA MET A 1 10.87 -10.61 10.09
C MET A 1 9.41 -10.33 10.39
N LEU A 2 8.47 -10.98 9.70
CA LEU A 2 7.04 -10.80 9.95
C LEU A 2 6.65 -11.42 11.29
N LYS A 3 5.98 -10.65 12.15
CA LYS A 3 5.40 -11.14 13.40
C LYS A 3 3.91 -10.80 13.45
N SER A 4 3.15 -11.61 14.18
CA SER A 4 1.71 -11.39 14.40
C SER A 4 1.52 -10.41 15.54
N TYR A 5 0.61 -9.44 15.37
CA TYR A 5 0.24 -8.47 16.39
C TYR A 5 -1.27 -8.41 16.50
N THR A 6 -1.76 -8.43 17.73
CA THR A 6 -3.19 -8.29 18.03
C THR A 6 -3.63 -6.86 17.86
N ILE A 7 -4.76 -6.69 17.18
CA ILE A 7 -5.37 -5.38 16.95
C ILE A 7 -6.18 -4.99 18.17
N ILE A 8 -5.86 -3.82 18.71
CA ILE A 8 -6.54 -3.27 19.89
C ILE A 8 -7.68 -2.31 19.50
N GLU A 9 -7.58 -1.70 18.32
CA GLU A 9 -8.55 -0.74 17.83
C GLU A 9 -8.53 -0.70 16.30
N GLN A 10 -9.67 -0.39 15.69
CA GLN A 10 -9.85 -0.35 14.25
C GLN A 10 -10.69 0.88 13.88
N GLY A 11 -10.18 1.69 12.94
CA GLY A 11 -10.87 2.83 12.37
C GLY A 11 -10.94 2.73 10.85
N CYS A 12 -11.94 2.03 10.32
CA CYS A 12 -12.15 1.89 8.87
C CYS A 12 -13.18 2.91 8.36
N ARG A 13 -12.71 4.01 7.75
CA ARG A 13 -13.57 5.09 7.26
C ARG A 13 -13.97 4.88 5.80
N ASN A 14 -15.27 4.96 5.50
CA ASN A 14 -15.82 4.94 4.12
C ASN A 14 -15.75 6.32 3.42
N SER A 15 -15.28 7.37 4.10
CA SER A 15 -15.22 8.75 3.61
C SER A 15 -13.78 9.23 3.40
N LYS A 16 -13.58 10.51 3.03
CA LYS A 16 -12.25 11.13 2.89
C LYS A 16 -11.49 11.04 4.24
N GLY A 17 -10.42 10.27 4.26
CA GLY A 17 -9.58 10.03 5.44
C GLY A 17 -8.71 8.78 5.28
N SER A 18 -7.76 8.61 6.21
CA SER A 18 -6.98 7.37 6.33
C SER A 18 -7.78 6.36 7.14
N SER A 19 -7.84 5.11 6.69
CA SER A 19 -8.24 3.99 7.53
C SER A 19 -7.01 3.43 8.25
N SER A 20 -7.16 3.00 9.50
CA SER A 20 -6.05 2.42 10.25
C SER A 20 -6.50 1.35 11.24
N VAL A 21 -5.58 0.47 11.57
CA VAL A 21 -5.67 -0.44 12.71
C VAL A 21 -4.58 -0.10 13.70
N HIS A 22 -4.87 -0.26 14.99
CA HIS A 22 -3.92 0.06 16.06
C HIS A 22 -3.46 -1.23 16.73
N ILE A 23 -2.18 -1.26 17.09
CA ILE A 23 -1.58 -2.35 17.87
C ILE A 23 -0.84 -1.76 19.06
N LYS A 24 -0.73 -2.54 20.14
CA LYS A 24 0.13 -2.21 21.28
C LYS A 24 1.46 -2.94 21.14
N TYR A 25 2.57 -2.21 21.23
CA TYR A 25 3.92 -2.77 21.25
C TYR A 25 4.82 -1.92 22.15
N ASN A 26 5.54 -2.56 23.09
CA ASN A 26 6.39 -1.87 24.08
C ASN A 26 5.70 -0.67 24.77
N ASP A 27 4.47 -0.88 25.24
CA ASP A 27 3.60 0.13 25.86
C ASP A 27 3.24 1.36 25.02
N LYS A 28 3.59 1.36 23.74
CA LYS A 28 3.16 2.37 22.76
C LYS A 28 2.05 1.84 21.85
N ILE A 29 1.22 2.76 21.36
CA ILE A 29 0.20 2.48 20.36
C ILE A 29 0.72 2.89 19.00
N TYR A 30 0.71 1.95 18.06
CA TYR A 30 1.13 2.19 16.68
C TYR A 30 -0.07 2.22 15.76
N TYR A 31 -0.08 3.17 14.83
CA TYR A 31 -1.15 3.38 13.85
C TYR A 31 -0.73 2.84 12.49
N ILE A 32 -1.30 1.71 12.08
CA ILE A 32 -1.01 1.10 10.79
C ILE A 32 -2.06 1.57 9.79
N ARG A 33 -1.64 2.41 8.85
CA ARG A 33 -2.51 2.90 7.78
C ARG A 33 -2.78 1.79 6.76
N LEU A 34 -4.06 1.58 6.46
CA LEU A 34 -4.52 0.57 5.52
C LEU A 34 -5.56 1.18 4.57
N ALA A 35 -5.70 0.61 3.38
CA ALA A 35 -6.85 0.92 2.54
C ALA A 35 -8.13 0.44 3.24
N ASN A 36 -9.25 1.14 3.04
CA ASN A 36 -10.53 0.80 3.67
C ASN A 36 -10.88 -0.69 3.55
N LYS A 37 -10.88 -1.25 2.34
CA LYS A 37 -11.19 -2.66 2.08
C LYS A 37 -10.27 -3.64 2.81
N GLU A 38 -9.03 -3.24 3.08
CA GLU A 38 -8.08 -4.07 3.80
C GLU A 38 -8.25 -3.90 5.30
N CYS A 39 -8.46 -2.67 5.78
CA CYS A 39 -8.78 -2.36 7.17
C CYS A 39 -9.95 -3.21 7.66
N SER A 40 -11.05 -3.32 6.90
CA SER A 40 -12.25 -4.08 7.32
C SER A 40 -12.01 -5.58 7.55
N LYS A 41 -10.89 -6.14 7.05
CA LYS A 41 -10.51 -7.55 7.27
C LYS A 41 -9.90 -7.81 8.64
N TYR A 42 -9.64 -6.75 9.39
CA TYR A 42 -8.83 -6.75 10.59
C TYR A 42 -9.60 -6.17 11.78
N PRO A 43 -10.68 -6.84 12.24
CA PRO A 43 -11.46 -6.39 13.39
C PRO A 43 -10.64 -6.40 14.68
N VAL A 44 -11.12 -5.68 15.70
CA VAL A 44 -10.51 -5.70 17.04
C VAL A 44 -10.42 -7.14 17.57
N GLY A 45 -9.28 -7.50 18.14
CA GLY A 45 -8.95 -8.85 18.60
C GLY A 45 -8.37 -9.78 17.53
N SER A 46 -8.45 -9.41 16.24
CA SER A 46 -7.78 -10.17 15.19
C SER A 46 -6.28 -9.90 15.15
N GLU A 47 -5.55 -10.75 14.42
CA GLU A 47 -4.12 -10.61 14.23
C GLU A 47 -3.75 -10.07 12.84
N VAL A 48 -2.72 -9.24 12.81
CA VAL A 48 -2.10 -8.75 11.58
C VAL A 48 -0.61 -9.05 11.56
N LYS A 49 -0.12 -9.56 10.43
CA LYS A 49 1.31 -9.82 10.20
C LYS A 49 2.00 -8.54 9.74
N LEU A 50 2.91 -8.04 10.55
CA LEU A 50 3.65 -6.80 10.30
C LEU A 50 5.15 -7.02 10.50
N SER A 51 5.95 -6.20 9.84
CA SER A 51 7.37 -6.05 10.15
C SER A 51 7.57 -4.72 10.87
N TYR A 52 8.34 -4.77 11.96
CA TYR A 52 8.80 -3.57 12.65
C TYR A 52 10.06 -3.05 11.97
N ASN A 53 10.15 -1.73 11.79
CA ASN A 53 11.34 -1.02 11.37
C ASN A 53 11.96 -0.33 12.59
N GLU A 54 13.04 -0.90 13.11
CA GLU A 54 13.73 -0.41 14.31
C GLU A 54 14.38 0.96 14.09
N GLN A 55 14.87 1.25 12.87
CA GLN A 55 15.57 2.49 12.56
C GLN A 55 14.64 3.72 12.59
N PHE A 56 13.36 3.53 12.24
CA PHE A 56 12.40 4.62 12.06
C PHE A 56 11.14 4.48 12.92
N ASP A 57 11.13 3.52 13.86
CA ASP A 57 10.04 3.26 14.83
C ASP A 57 8.64 3.17 14.17
N TYR A 58 8.50 2.34 13.13
CA TYR A 58 7.20 2.14 12.48
C TYR A 58 6.95 0.68 12.06
N PHE A 59 5.67 0.33 12.01
CA PHE A 59 5.21 -0.96 11.49
C PHE A 59 4.76 -0.81 10.04
N TYR A 60 5.11 -1.81 9.23
CA TYR A 60 4.63 -1.89 7.85
C TYR A 60 4.25 -3.32 7.49
N LYS A 61 3.31 -3.41 6.56
CA LYS A 61 2.95 -4.66 5.92
C LYS A 61 3.78 -4.77 4.63
N PRO A 62 4.64 -5.79 4.48
CA PRO A 62 5.34 -6.02 3.23
C PRO A 62 4.31 -6.46 2.18
N ASP A 63 3.94 -5.53 1.32
CA ASP A 63 3.06 -5.72 0.17
C ASP A 63 3.84 -6.01 -1.12
N GLY A 64 5.18 -6.12 -1.01
CA GLY A 64 6.07 -6.49 -2.09
C GLY A 64 6.09 -5.46 -3.22
N LEU A 65 5.87 -4.17 -2.92
CA LEU A 65 5.83 -3.08 -3.89
C LEU A 65 4.79 -3.31 -5.02
N LYS A 66 3.76 -4.13 -4.80
CA LYS A 66 2.76 -4.45 -5.84
C LYS A 66 2.12 -3.20 -6.45
N ARG A 67 1.84 -2.20 -5.61
CA ARG A 67 1.31 -0.90 -6.05
C ARG A 67 2.29 -0.16 -6.95
N ASP A 68 3.56 -0.13 -6.57
CA ASP A 68 4.59 0.59 -7.32
C ASP A 68 4.95 -0.13 -8.62
N ARG A 69 4.94 -1.47 -8.64
CA ARG A 69 5.11 -2.25 -9.86
C ARG A 69 4.08 -1.89 -10.94
N ASN A 70 2.80 -1.80 -10.58
CA ASN A 70 1.75 -1.45 -11.55
C ASN A 70 1.90 -0.01 -12.06
N ARG A 71 2.27 0.92 -11.17
CA ARG A 71 2.54 2.32 -11.54
C ARG A 71 3.73 2.43 -12.49
N LEU A 72 4.82 1.74 -12.18
CA LEU A 72 6.02 1.69 -13.03
C LEU A 72 5.71 1.07 -14.39
N LEU A 73 4.91 0.01 -14.44
CA LEU A 73 4.50 -0.62 -15.70
C LEU A 73 3.66 0.33 -16.56
N PHE A 74 2.70 1.04 -15.96
CA PHE A 74 1.90 2.03 -16.67
C PHE A 74 2.76 3.18 -17.20
N LEU A 75 3.68 3.71 -16.38
CA LEU A 75 4.61 4.76 -16.78
C LEU A 75 5.55 4.27 -17.89
N ALA A 76 6.01 3.03 -17.84
CA ALA A 76 6.84 2.45 -18.88
C ALA A 76 6.10 2.37 -20.22
N ILE A 77 4.82 1.97 -20.22
CA ILE A 77 3.99 1.96 -21.44
C ILE A 77 3.88 3.39 -22.01
N ILE A 78 3.52 4.38 -21.18
CA ILE A 78 3.43 5.78 -21.62
C ILE A 78 4.76 6.26 -22.17
N PHE A 79 5.86 5.94 -21.50
CA PHE A 79 7.19 6.33 -21.94
C PHE A 79 7.52 5.75 -23.31
N ILE A 80 7.30 4.45 -23.52
CA ILE A 80 7.48 3.80 -24.83
C ILE A 80 6.60 4.47 -25.89
N LEU A 81 5.32 4.70 -25.60
CA LEU A 81 4.43 5.40 -26.54
C LEU A 81 4.94 6.82 -26.84
N SER A 82 5.49 7.54 -25.88
CA SER A 82 5.97 8.92 -26.08
C SER A 82 7.23 9.02 -26.94
N ILE A 83 8.15 8.06 -26.84
CA ILE A 83 9.40 8.04 -27.61
C ILE A 83 9.24 7.36 -28.97
N THR A 84 8.15 6.62 -29.18
CA THR A 84 7.89 5.91 -30.43
C THR A 84 7.63 6.92 -31.56
N PRO A 85 8.38 6.89 -32.67
CA PRO A 85 8.22 7.84 -33.77
C PRO A 85 7.00 7.50 -34.63
N TRP A 86 5.80 7.80 -34.13
CA TRP A 86 4.51 7.44 -34.74
C TRP A 86 4.38 7.89 -36.19
N LYS A 87 4.94 9.03 -36.57
CA LYS A 87 4.91 9.53 -37.97
C LYS A 87 5.57 8.58 -38.98
N LYS A 88 6.53 7.76 -38.54
CA LYS A 88 7.18 6.75 -39.41
C LYS A 88 6.40 5.44 -39.46
N ILE A 89 5.63 5.14 -38.42
CA ILE A 89 4.91 3.88 -38.24
C ILE A 89 3.49 3.98 -38.81
N ILE A 90 2.80 5.06 -38.47
CA ILE A 90 1.52 5.42 -39.05
C ILE A 90 1.85 6.11 -40.37
N LYS A 91 1.82 5.36 -41.48
CA LYS A 91 1.67 5.96 -42.82
C LYS A 91 0.31 6.67 -42.83
N ILE A 92 0.30 7.92 -42.39
CA ILE A 92 -0.84 8.80 -42.60
C ILE A 92 -0.90 8.98 -44.12
N LYS A 93 -1.76 8.19 -44.77
CA LYS A 93 -2.28 8.54 -46.09
C LYS A 93 -3.15 9.78 -45.85
N VAL A 94 -2.54 10.96 -45.98
CA VAL A 94 -3.28 12.16 -46.33
C VAL A 94 -3.57 12.07 -47.82
#